data_AF-A0AAD8D845-F1
#
_entry.id   AF-A0AAD8D845-F1
#
_cell.length_a   1.000
_cell.length_b   1.000
_cell.length_c   1.000
_cell.angle_alpha   90.00
_cell.angle_beta   90.00
_cell.angle_gamma   90.00
#
_symmetry.space_group_name_H-M   'P 1'
#
loop_
_entity.id
_entity.type
_entity.pdbx_description
1 polymer ?
#
loop_
_entity_poly.entity_id
_entity_poly.type
_entity_poly.pdbx_seq_one_letter_code
_entity_poly.pdbx_strand_id
1 'polypeptide(L)'
;MSCYAAFSCLLVSVILQNVTPKSHSQPWQCERPKSPSHMNSFLWTIKRDPPSYLFGTIHVPYTRVWDFIPENSKKAFQLSSNVFFELDLTDPYTITALTSCQLLPRGESLQKLLPRELYRRLKSHLDYIKHMMPHWMTPDQRGKGLYADYLFNAIAGNWERKRSVWVMLMVNSLTEADIRSRGVPVLDLYLAQEAERLRKRTGAVERVEEQCHPLNGLNFSQVREASPWKRQGRE
;
A
#
# COMPACT_ATOMS: atom_id res chain seq x y z
N MET A 1 -23.40 83.53 12.38
CA MET A 1 -22.72 84.10 11.19
C MET A 1 -21.30 83.57 11.20
N SER A 2 -20.88 82.90 10.10
CA SER A 2 -19.53 82.58 9.55
C SER A 2 -18.28 82.55 10.47
N CYS A 3 -17.21 81.78 10.28
CA CYS A 3 -16.77 80.73 9.34
C CYS A 3 -15.35 80.25 9.79
N TYR A 4 -14.99 79.01 9.45
CA TYR A 4 -13.67 78.37 9.17
C TYR A 4 -12.36 78.79 9.88
N ALA A 5 -11.60 77.78 10.33
CA ALA A 5 -10.29 77.43 9.76
C ALA A 5 -9.78 76.06 10.29
N ALA A 6 -9.16 75.29 9.40
CA ALA A 6 -8.71 73.92 9.58
C ALA A 6 -7.29 73.81 10.16
N PHE A 7 -7.06 72.80 11.00
CA PHE A 7 -5.74 72.25 11.34
C PHE A 7 -5.93 70.79 11.77
N SER A 8 -5.25 69.83 11.13
CA SER A 8 -5.03 68.49 11.71
C SER A 8 -3.87 67.83 10.96
N CYS A 9 -2.66 67.87 11.52
CA CYS A 9 -2.05 66.93 12.48
C CYS A 9 -1.19 65.86 11.79
N LEU A 10 0.11 66.21 11.78
CA LEU A 10 1.36 65.45 11.68
C LEU A 10 1.30 63.90 11.74
N LEU A 11 1.86 63.31 10.69
CA LEU A 11 2.72 62.11 10.59
C LEU A 11 2.79 61.15 11.80
N VAL A 12 2.21 59.95 11.64
CA VAL A 12 2.50 58.78 12.48
C VAL A 12 3.32 57.78 11.67
N SER A 13 4.57 57.57 12.10
CA SER A 13 5.49 56.56 11.57
C SER A 13 5.01 55.15 11.96
N VAL A 14 4.78 54.29 10.96
CA VAL A 14 4.43 52.88 11.12
C VAL A 14 5.65 52.10 11.59
N ILE A 15 5.61 51.55 12.80
CA ILE A 15 6.58 50.55 13.28
C ILE A 15 6.14 49.18 12.75
N LEU A 16 6.89 48.65 11.78
CA LEU A 16 6.82 47.26 11.34
C LEU A 16 7.31 46.35 12.48
N GLN A 17 6.38 45.74 13.23
CA GLN A 17 6.69 44.55 14.02
C GLN A 17 6.45 43.31 13.16
N ASN A 18 7.54 42.69 12.72
CA ASN A 18 7.53 41.37 12.09
C ASN A 18 7.06 40.33 13.12
N VAL A 19 5.78 39.97 13.09
CA VAL A 19 5.27 38.79 13.78
C VAL A 19 5.71 37.58 12.99
N THR A 20 6.80 36.92 13.42
CA THR A 20 7.17 35.61 12.91
C THR A 20 6.17 34.57 13.42
N PRO A 21 5.49 33.82 12.56
CA PRO A 21 4.64 32.73 13.02
C PRO A 21 5.53 31.63 13.60
N LYS A 22 5.33 31.33 14.89
CA LYS A 22 5.93 30.15 15.53
C LYS A 22 5.54 28.91 14.73
N SER A 23 6.51 28.32 14.04
CA SER A 23 6.40 27.01 13.41
C SER A 23 6.15 25.95 14.49
N HIS A 24 4.89 25.54 14.63
CA HIS A 24 4.51 24.34 15.35
C HIS A 24 4.06 23.29 14.34
N SER A 25 4.98 22.41 13.96
CA SER A 25 4.87 20.96 14.17
C SER A 25 5.98 20.27 13.38
N GLN A 26 7.05 19.89 14.07
CA GLN A 26 7.93 18.81 13.61
C GLN A 26 7.05 17.60 13.26
N PRO A 27 7.23 16.95 12.10
CA PRO A 27 6.56 15.68 11.83
C PRO A 27 6.96 14.71 12.94
N TRP A 28 6.01 13.94 13.46
CA TRP A 28 6.30 12.83 14.36
C TRP A 28 7.27 11.88 13.66
N GLN A 29 8.56 12.01 13.95
CA GLN A 29 9.58 11.08 13.51
C GLN A 29 9.51 9.89 14.46
N CYS A 30 9.14 8.72 13.95
CA CYS A 30 9.30 7.49 14.71
C CYS A 30 10.78 7.37 15.11
N GLU A 31 11.06 7.31 16.41
CA GLU A 31 12.42 7.09 16.90
C GLU A 31 12.94 5.76 16.35
N ARG A 32 14.11 5.80 15.69
CA ARG A 32 14.76 4.57 15.25
C ARG A 32 15.17 3.76 16.50
N PRO A 33 14.86 2.45 16.56
CA PRO A 33 15.29 1.63 17.67
C PRO A 33 16.79 1.73 17.88
N LYS A 34 17.20 1.92 19.14
CA LYS A 34 18.59 2.21 19.54
C LYS A 34 19.54 1.00 19.37
N SER A 35 19.00 -0.21 19.16
CA SER A 35 19.78 -1.35 18.64
C SER A 35 18.88 -2.41 17.94
N PRO A 36 19.38 -3.08 16.89
CA PRO A 36 18.68 -4.21 16.25
C PRO A 36 18.48 -5.44 17.15
N SER A 37 19.28 -5.57 18.22
CA SER A 37 19.29 -6.74 19.12
C SER A 37 18.06 -6.86 20.01
N HIS A 38 17.25 -5.81 20.14
CA HIS A 38 16.04 -5.80 20.99
C HIS A 38 14.73 -5.92 20.19
N MET A 39 14.79 -6.12 18.87
CA MET A 39 13.57 -6.23 18.06
C MET A 39 13.11 -7.68 17.91
N ASN A 40 11.79 -7.89 18.06
CA ASN A 40 11.16 -9.17 17.76
C ASN A 40 11.37 -9.51 16.28
N SER A 41 11.88 -10.70 16.00
CA SER A 41 12.19 -11.12 14.63
C SER A 41 10.99 -11.64 13.84
N PHE A 42 9.80 -11.66 14.45
CA PHE A 42 8.59 -12.29 13.89
C PHE A 42 8.88 -13.68 13.30
N LEU A 43 9.83 -14.40 13.92
CA LEU A 43 10.26 -15.73 13.55
C LEU A 43 9.85 -16.66 14.69
N TRP A 44 8.85 -17.49 14.43
CA TRP A 44 8.42 -18.51 15.37
C TRP A 44 9.13 -19.81 15.06
N THR A 45 9.73 -20.43 16.08
CA THR A 45 10.42 -21.72 15.95
C THR A 45 9.53 -22.84 16.47
N ILE A 46 9.22 -23.80 15.62
CA ILE A 46 8.57 -25.07 15.98
C ILE A 46 9.67 -26.02 16.44
N LYS A 47 9.61 -26.45 17.70
CA LYS A 47 10.61 -27.35 18.31
C LYS A 47 10.47 -28.76 17.75
N ARG A 48 11.43 -29.16 16.90
CA ARG A 48 11.62 -30.50 16.33
C ARG A 48 13.06 -30.63 15.80
N ASP A 49 13.44 -31.82 15.35
CA ASP A 49 14.76 -32.09 14.75
C ASP A 49 14.63 -32.62 13.31
N PRO A 50 15.13 -31.90 12.28
CA PRO A 50 15.60 -30.51 12.33
C PRO A 50 14.44 -29.53 12.63
N PRO A 51 14.71 -28.30 13.14
CA PRO A 51 13.68 -27.33 13.49
C PRO A 51 12.86 -26.87 12.27
N SER A 52 11.67 -26.36 12.53
CA SER A 52 10.86 -25.67 11.52
C SER A 52 10.55 -24.25 11.97
N TYR A 53 10.31 -23.36 11.02
CA TYR A 53 10.11 -21.94 11.28
C TYR A 53 8.84 -21.44 10.62
N LEU A 54 8.14 -20.52 11.28
CA LEU A 54 7.10 -19.70 10.67
C LEU A 54 7.61 -18.26 10.68
N PHE A 55 7.41 -17.57 9.56
CA PHE A 55 7.82 -16.19 9.34
C PHE A 55 6.80 -15.54 8.40
N GLY A 56 6.14 -14.46 8.80
CA GLY A 56 5.14 -13.81 7.94
C GLY A 56 4.13 -12.93 8.67
N THR A 57 3.27 -12.16 7.98
CA THR A 57 2.96 -12.11 6.52
C THR A 57 3.27 -10.72 5.93
N ILE A 58 4.29 -10.60 5.07
CA ILE A 58 4.81 -9.30 4.61
C ILE A 58 4.68 -9.17 3.08
N HIS A 59 3.60 -8.55 2.62
CA HIS A 59 3.33 -8.31 1.18
C HIS A 59 3.73 -6.91 0.73
N VAL A 60 4.94 -6.47 1.10
CA VAL A 60 5.51 -5.21 0.63
C VAL A 60 6.77 -5.48 -0.19
N PRO A 61 7.18 -4.55 -1.08
CA PRO A 61 8.39 -4.69 -1.87
C PRO A 61 9.59 -5.04 -0.98
N TYR A 62 10.36 -6.06 -1.35
CA TYR A 62 11.43 -6.58 -0.49
C TYR A 62 12.46 -5.48 -0.15
N THR A 63 12.76 -4.58 -1.08
CA THR A 63 13.71 -3.47 -0.89
C THR A 63 13.29 -2.48 0.20
N ARG A 64 12.01 -2.41 0.57
CA ARG A 64 11.55 -1.55 1.67
C ARG A 64 11.79 -2.16 3.05
N VAL A 65 11.95 -3.48 3.13
CA VAL A 65 11.97 -4.21 4.40
C VAL A 65 13.23 -5.02 4.63
N TRP A 66 14.00 -5.35 3.57
CA TRP A 66 15.11 -6.30 3.63
C TRP A 66 16.16 -5.96 4.70
N ASP A 67 16.53 -4.68 4.81
CA ASP A 67 17.51 -4.20 5.79
C ASP A 67 16.99 -4.26 7.23
N PHE A 68 15.67 -4.34 7.40
CA PHE A 68 15.00 -4.47 8.69
C PHE A 68 14.66 -5.91 9.05
N ILE A 69 14.84 -6.87 8.13
CA ILE A 69 14.66 -8.31 8.41
C ILE A 69 15.82 -8.77 9.30
N PRO A 70 15.56 -9.31 10.51
CA PRO A 70 16.63 -9.71 11.42
C PRO A 70 17.47 -10.88 10.89
N GLU A 71 18.75 -10.87 11.26
CA GLU A 71 19.73 -11.85 10.77
C GLU A 71 19.40 -13.30 11.14
N ASN A 72 18.72 -13.53 12.26
CA ASN A 72 18.26 -14.87 12.63
C ASN A 72 17.21 -15.40 11.65
N SER A 73 16.32 -14.56 11.11
CA SER A 73 15.36 -14.94 10.06
C SER A 73 16.05 -15.25 8.74
N LYS A 74 17.02 -14.40 8.34
CA LYS A 74 17.83 -14.66 7.13
C LYS A 74 18.62 -15.96 7.27
N LYS A 75 19.23 -16.22 8.43
CA LYS A 75 19.95 -17.47 8.72
C LYS A 75 19.03 -18.68 8.71
N ALA A 76 17.82 -18.58 9.28
CA ALA A 76 16.83 -19.66 9.24
C ALA A 76 16.45 -20.01 7.79
N PHE A 77 16.21 -19.01 6.94
CA PHE A 77 15.97 -19.22 5.51
C PHE A 77 17.16 -19.89 4.81
N GLN A 78 18.38 -19.42 5.05
CA GLN A 78 19.59 -19.99 4.45
C GLN A 78 19.80 -21.47 4.81
N LEU A 79 19.61 -21.81 6.09
CA LEU A 79 19.79 -23.19 6.58
C LEU A 79 18.65 -24.14 6.21
N SER A 80 17.46 -23.63 5.93
CA SER A 80 16.29 -24.46 5.60
C SER A 80 16.43 -25.07 4.21
N SER A 81 16.31 -26.39 4.09
CA SER A 81 16.28 -27.09 2.79
C SER A 81 14.92 -27.04 2.10
N ASN A 82 13.85 -26.82 2.87
CA ASN A 82 12.47 -26.71 2.38
C ASN A 82 11.90 -25.36 2.81
N VAL A 83 11.26 -24.64 1.89
CA VAL A 83 10.63 -23.34 2.15
C VAL A 83 9.27 -23.30 1.46
N PHE A 84 8.21 -23.11 2.23
CA PHE A 84 6.86 -23.06 1.71
C PHE A 84 6.27 -21.67 1.91
N PHE A 85 5.52 -21.18 0.92
CA PHE A 85 4.88 -19.87 0.90
C PHE A 85 3.36 -20.04 0.98
N GLU A 86 2.62 -18.96 1.25
CA GLU A 86 1.15 -18.97 1.24
C GLU A 86 0.64 -19.47 -0.12
N LEU A 87 1.06 -18.80 -1.19
CA LEU A 87 0.75 -19.16 -2.56
C LEU A 87 2.03 -19.34 -3.38
N ASP A 88 1.92 -20.12 -4.45
CA ASP A 88 2.96 -20.25 -5.46
C ASP A 88 2.88 -19.06 -6.43
N LEU A 89 3.55 -17.96 -6.08
CA LEU A 89 3.58 -16.76 -6.91
C LEU A 89 4.56 -16.86 -8.09
N THR A 90 5.30 -17.96 -8.24
CA THR A 90 6.14 -18.22 -9.43
C THR A 90 5.36 -18.98 -10.51
N ASP A 91 4.27 -19.67 -10.15
CA ASP A 91 3.33 -20.29 -11.07
C ASP A 91 2.39 -19.26 -11.75
N PRO A 92 2.43 -19.10 -13.09
CA PRO A 92 1.51 -18.23 -13.81
C PRO A 92 0.03 -18.62 -13.68
N TYR A 93 -0.28 -19.89 -13.39
CA TYR A 93 -1.65 -20.33 -13.14
C TYR A 93 -2.20 -19.70 -11.86
N THR A 94 -1.43 -19.68 -10.77
CA THR A 94 -1.80 -19.02 -9.50
C THR A 94 -2.12 -17.54 -9.73
N ILE A 95 -1.27 -16.83 -10.47
CA ILE A 95 -1.47 -15.40 -10.78
C ILE A 95 -2.75 -15.18 -11.59
N THR A 96 -3.01 -16.04 -12.57
CA THR A 96 -4.22 -15.98 -13.42
C THR A 96 -5.48 -16.27 -12.62
N ALA A 97 -5.44 -17.27 -11.74
CA ALA A 97 -6.54 -17.64 -10.85
C ALA A 97 -6.85 -16.52 -9.84
N LEU A 98 -5.82 -15.94 -9.21
CA LEU A 98 -5.95 -14.76 -8.34
C LEU A 98 -6.58 -13.59 -9.08
N THR A 99 -6.13 -13.30 -10.30
CA THR A 99 -6.70 -12.20 -11.10
C THR A 99 -8.17 -12.45 -11.42
N SER A 100 -8.51 -13.69 -11.78
CA SER A 100 -9.88 -14.09 -12.11
C SER A 100 -10.80 -14.02 -10.89
N CYS A 101 -10.30 -14.39 -9.70
CA CYS A 101 -11.09 -14.40 -8.48
C CYS A 101 -11.51 -12.99 -8.02
N GLN A 102 -10.81 -11.95 -8.47
CA GLN A 102 -11.15 -10.55 -8.16
C GLN A 102 -12.40 -10.06 -8.90
N LEU A 103 -12.81 -10.76 -9.95
CA LEU A 103 -13.84 -10.30 -10.87
C LEU A 103 -15.26 -10.57 -10.35
N LEU A 104 -16.16 -9.67 -10.71
CA LEU A 104 -17.59 -9.86 -10.61
C LEU A 104 -18.07 -10.98 -11.55
N PRO A 105 -19.20 -11.63 -11.24
CA PRO A 105 -19.86 -12.54 -12.16
C PRO A 105 -20.05 -11.94 -13.57
N ARG A 106 -20.17 -12.80 -14.58
CA ARG A 106 -20.39 -12.36 -15.97
C ARG A 106 -21.69 -11.54 -16.06
N GLY A 107 -21.64 -10.41 -16.76
CA GLY A 107 -22.77 -9.49 -16.92
C GLY A 107 -22.93 -8.44 -15.81
N GLU A 108 -22.16 -8.56 -14.72
CA GLU A 108 -22.15 -7.58 -13.63
C GLU A 108 -21.03 -6.54 -13.77
N SER A 109 -21.29 -5.36 -13.22
CA SER A 109 -20.32 -4.26 -13.15
C SER A 109 -20.54 -3.41 -11.89
N LEU A 110 -19.48 -2.73 -11.44
CA LEU A 110 -19.54 -1.83 -10.29
C LEU A 110 -20.52 -0.68 -10.46
N GLN A 111 -20.82 -0.28 -11.70
CA GLN A 111 -21.81 0.76 -11.96
C GLN A 111 -23.21 0.38 -11.46
N LYS A 112 -23.56 -0.91 -11.48
CA LYS A 112 -24.83 -1.43 -10.96
C LYS A 112 -24.83 -1.59 -9.44
N LEU A 113 -23.65 -1.78 -8.83
CA LEU A 113 -23.50 -2.10 -7.41
C LEU A 113 -23.23 -0.87 -6.53
N LEU A 114 -22.49 0.12 -7.06
CA LEU A 114 -22.10 1.29 -6.29
C LEU A 114 -23.12 2.42 -6.45
N PRO A 115 -23.39 3.21 -5.39
CA PRO A 115 -24.12 4.45 -5.52
C PRO A 115 -23.49 5.35 -6.59
N ARG A 116 -24.33 6.00 -7.41
CA ARG A 116 -23.90 6.80 -8.58
C ARG A 116 -22.79 7.79 -8.25
N GLU A 117 -22.88 8.44 -7.09
CA GLU A 117 -21.88 9.42 -6.67
C GLU A 117 -20.54 8.80 -6.30
N LEU A 118 -20.57 7.65 -5.61
CA LEU A 118 -19.34 6.92 -5.29
C LEU A 118 -18.64 6.40 -6.56
N TYR A 119 -19.42 5.89 -7.52
CA TYR A 119 -18.88 5.46 -8.82
C TYR A 119 -18.18 6.61 -9.55
N ARG A 120 -18.80 7.81 -9.59
CA ARG A 120 -18.18 8.99 -10.21
C ARG A 120 -16.89 9.39 -9.52
N ARG A 121 -16.89 9.46 -8.18
CA ARG A 121 -15.69 9.80 -7.39
C ARG A 121 -14.55 8.83 -7.65
N LEU A 122 -14.85 7.53 -7.68
CA LEU A 122 -13.88 6.49 -8.02
C LEU A 122 -13.32 6.67 -9.42
N LYS A 123 -14.19 6.86 -10.43
CA LYS A 123 -13.76 7.10 -11.81
C LYS A 123 -12.85 8.32 -11.91
N SER A 124 -13.26 9.47 -11.35
CA SER A 124 -12.47 10.70 -11.36
C SER A 124 -11.12 10.52 -10.66
N HIS A 125 -11.08 9.75 -9.56
CA HIS A 125 -9.82 9.44 -8.89
C HIS A 125 -8.90 8.58 -9.77
N LEU A 126 -9.41 7.53 -10.42
CA LEU A 126 -8.62 6.70 -11.32
C LEU A 126 -8.13 7.48 -12.56
N ASP A 127 -8.94 8.40 -13.08
CA ASP A 127 -8.54 9.32 -14.16
C ASP A 127 -7.35 10.21 -13.69
N TYR A 128 -7.40 10.73 -12.45
CA TYR A 128 -6.28 11.46 -11.85
C TYR A 128 -5.02 10.58 -11.70
N ILE A 129 -5.16 9.36 -11.16
CA ILE A 129 -4.03 8.42 -11.00
C ILE A 129 -3.37 8.14 -12.35
N LYS A 130 -4.18 7.87 -13.40
CA LYS A 130 -3.67 7.65 -14.75
C LYS A 130 -2.85 8.84 -15.25
N HIS A 131 -3.34 10.06 -15.03
CA HIS A 131 -2.63 11.28 -15.41
C HIS A 131 -1.33 11.49 -14.62
N MET A 132 -1.32 11.15 -13.33
CA MET A 132 -0.13 11.30 -12.48
C MET A 132 0.92 10.23 -12.70
N MET A 133 0.55 9.04 -13.17
CA MET A 133 1.44 7.89 -13.28
C MET A 133 2.77 8.17 -14.01
N PRO A 134 2.82 8.89 -15.16
CA PRO A 134 4.09 9.24 -15.80
C PRO A 134 5.04 10.02 -14.88
N HIS A 135 4.52 10.88 -14.00
CA HIS A 135 5.30 11.73 -13.09
C HIS A 135 5.82 10.97 -11.87
N TRP A 136 5.11 9.92 -11.44
CA TRP A 136 5.49 9.09 -10.30
C TRP A 136 6.45 7.97 -10.66
N MET A 137 6.46 7.52 -11.92
CA MET A 137 7.34 6.45 -12.38
C MET A 137 8.81 6.87 -12.38
N THR A 138 9.69 5.94 -12.04
CA THR A 138 11.14 6.15 -12.06
C THR A 138 11.74 5.89 -13.45
N PRO A 139 12.92 6.48 -13.75
CA PRO A 139 13.65 6.16 -14.98
C PRO A 139 13.95 4.67 -15.14
N ASP A 140 14.30 3.98 -14.05
CA ASP A 140 14.61 2.56 -14.05
C ASP A 140 13.42 1.68 -14.45
N GLN A 141 12.21 2.04 -14.03
CA GLN A 141 10.98 1.35 -14.45
C GLN A 141 10.79 1.46 -15.97
N ARG A 142 11.02 2.65 -16.53
CA ARG A 142 10.93 2.87 -17.98
C ARG A 142 12.02 2.11 -18.74
N GLY A 143 13.24 2.07 -18.20
CA GLY A 143 14.35 1.28 -18.75
C GLY A 143 14.07 -0.23 -18.79
N LYS A 144 13.18 -0.73 -17.91
CA LYS A 144 12.68 -2.12 -17.90
C LYS A 144 11.45 -2.34 -18.79
N GLY A 145 11.06 -1.36 -19.60
CA GLY A 145 9.89 -1.45 -20.50
C GLY A 145 8.54 -1.23 -19.83
N LEU A 146 8.50 -0.76 -18.58
CA LEU A 146 7.24 -0.36 -17.94
C LEU A 146 6.88 1.05 -18.39
N TYR A 147 5.79 1.16 -19.17
CA TYR A 147 5.19 2.44 -19.57
C TYR A 147 3.96 2.76 -18.72
N ALA A 148 3.63 4.04 -18.55
CA ALA A 148 2.55 4.48 -17.66
C ALA A 148 1.19 3.84 -17.99
N ASP A 149 0.79 3.82 -19.26
CA ASP A 149 -0.48 3.19 -19.65
C ASP A 149 -0.47 1.68 -19.43
N TYR A 150 0.66 1.02 -19.70
CA TYR A 150 0.82 -0.40 -19.44
C TYR A 150 0.69 -0.70 -17.94
N LEU A 151 1.41 0.06 -17.10
CA LEU A 151 1.39 -0.12 -15.65
C LEU A 151 0.00 0.18 -15.07
N PHE A 152 -0.67 1.24 -15.55
CA PHE A 152 -2.03 1.58 -15.14
C PHE A 152 -2.99 0.44 -15.49
N ASN A 153 -2.94 -0.07 -16.73
CA ASN A 153 -3.79 -1.17 -17.16
C ASN A 153 -3.50 -2.48 -16.39
N ALA A 154 -2.24 -2.73 -16.05
CA ALA A 154 -1.86 -3.90 -15.25
C ALA A 154 -2.44 -3.85 -13.81
N ILE A 155 -2.55 -2.66 -13.21
CA ILE A 155 -3.04 -2.50 -11.83
C ILE A 155 -4.56 -2.32 -11.78
N ALA A 156 -5.06 -1.35 -12.56
CA ALA A 156 -6.41 -0.82 -12.51
C ALA A 156 -7.21 -1.01 -13.81
N GLY A 157 -6.67 -1.74 -14.79
CA GLY A 157 -7.43 -2.12 -15.97
C GLY A 157 -8.70 -2.91 -15.61
N ASN A 158 -9.77 -2.67 -16.37
CA ASN A 158 -11.08 -3.30 -16.17
C ASN A 158 -11.60 -3.20 -14.72
N TRP A 159 -11.26 -2.13 -14.00
CA TRP A 159 -11.67 -1.95 -12.61
C TRP A 159 -13.20 -2.01 -12.45
N GLU A 160 -13.99 -1.62 -13.46
CA GLU A 160 -15.46 -1.73 -13.42
C GLU A 160 -15.95 -3.17 -13.26
N ARG A 161 -15.12 -4.16 -13.58
CA ARG A 161 -15.44 -5.59 -13.47
C ARG A 161 -14.91 -6.22 -12.18
N LYS A 162 -14.15 -5.50 -11.35
CA LYS A 162 -13.65 -6.02 -10.07
C LYS A 162 -14.73 -5.93 -8.99
N ARG A 163 -14.73 -6.84 -8.00
CA ARG A 163 -15.62 -6.73 -6.83
C ARG A 163 -15.20 -5.55 -5.96
N SER A 164 -16.13 -5.00 -5.19
CA SER A 164 -15.90 -3.75 -4.44
C SER A 164 -14.72 -3.82 -3.45
N VAL A 165 -14.53 -4.95 -2.76
CA VAL A 165 -13.38 -5.14 -1.84
C VAL A 165 -12.04 -5.05 -2.59
N TRP A 166 -11.94 -5.64 -3.77
CA TRP A 166 -10.72 -5.62 -4.57
C TRP A 166 -10.43 -4.23 -5.13
N VAL A 167 -11.47 -3.47 -5.48
CA VAL A 167 -11.29 -2.06 -5.85
C VAL A 167 -10.81 -1.23 -4.67
N MET A 168 -11.33 -1.46 -3.47
CA MET A 168 -10.86 -0.77 -2.27
C MET A 168 -9.37 -1.04 -2.01
N LEU A 169 -8.96 -2.33 -2.02
CA LEU A 169 -7.55 -2.71 -1.86
C LEU A 169 -6.67 -2.14 -2.98
N MET A 170 -7.16 -2.18 -4.23
CA MET A 170 -6.48 -1.61 -5.38
C MET A 170 -6.25 -0.11 -5.18
N VAL A 171 -7.30 0.68 -4.87
CA VAL A 171 -7.19 2.13 -4.63
C VAL A 171 -6.24 2.46 -3.48
N ASN A 172 -6.24 1.66 -2.41
CA ASN A 172 -5.29 1.82 -1.31
C ASN A 172 -3.82 1.60 -1.72
N SER A 173 -3.57 0.96 -2.87
CA SER A 173 -2.23 0.68 -3.44
C SER A 173 -1.85 1.57 -4.64
N LEU A 174 -2.55 2.69 -4.83
CA LEU A 174 -2.33 3.65 -5.93
C LEU A 174 -1.72 4.97 -5.42
N THR A 175 -0.79 4.93 -4.47
CA THR A 175 -0.04 6.12 -4.04
C THR A 175 1.23 6.32 -4.88
N GLU A 176 1.81 7.53 -4.88
CA GLU A 176 3.11 7.78 -5.54
C GLU A 176 4.17 6.79 -5.06
N ALA A 177 4.25 6.57 -3.74
CA ALA A 177 5.22 5.64 -3.17
C ALA A 177 5.03 4.22 -3.74
N ASP A 178 3.79 3.73 -3.79
CA ASP A 178 3.49 2.39 -4.32
C ASP A 178 3.85 2.29 -5.80
N ILE A 179 3.48 3.29 -6.61
CA ILE A 179 3.82 3.34 -8.04
C ILE A 179 5.34 3.32 -8.25
N ARG A 180 6.11 4.09 -7.48
CA ARG A 180 7.59 4.09 -7.54
C ARG A 180 8.21 2.73 -7.24
N SER A 181 7.52 1.88 -6.48
CA SER A 181 8.00 0.54 -6.12
C SER A 181 7.53 -0.58 -7.06
N ARG A 182 6.67 -0.29 -8.04
CA ARG A 182 6.20 -1.31 -9.00
C ARG A 182 7.36 -1.87 -9.82
N GLY A 183 7.31 -3.16 -10.12
CA GLY A 183 8.42 -3.89 -10.76
C GLY A 183 9.50 -4.36 -9.79
N VAL A 184 9.38 -4.06 -8.49
CA VAL A 184 10.14 -4.72 -7.42
C VAL A 184 9.28 -5.85 -6.85
N PRO A 185 9.79 -7.09 -6.71
CA PRO A 185 9.01 -8.17 -6.11
C PRO A 185 8.68 -7.86 -4.65
N VAL A 186 7.50 -8.30 -4.22
CA VAL A 186 7.12 -8.38 -2.80
C VAL A 186 8.00 -9.42 -2.10
N LEU A 187 8.16 -9.32 -0.78
CA LEU A 187 9.14 -10.12 -0.03
C LEU A 187 8.92 -11.64 -0.17
N ASP A 188 7.68 -12.09 -0.17
CA ASP A 188 7.28 -13.49 -0.42
C ASP A 188 7.76 -13.99 -1.79
N LEU A 189 7.47 -13.26 -2.87
CA LEU A 189 7.93 -13.61 -4.22
C LEU A 189 9.46 -13.56 -4.33
N TYR A 190 10.12 -12.57 -3.72
CA TYR A 190 11.57 -12.48 -3.70
C TYR A 190 12.20 -13.71 -3.02
N LEU A 191 11.68 -14.10 -1.84
CA LEU A 191 12.17 -15.27 -1.13
C LEU A 191 11.89 -16.57 -1.90
N ALA A 192 10.76 -16.67 -2.62
CA ALA A 192 10.47 -17.81 -3.48
C ALA A 192 11.49 -17.94 -4.62
N GLN A 193 11.78 -16.82 -5.30
CA GLN A 193 12.81 -16.77 -6.35
C GLN A 193 14.21 -17.11 -5.81
N GLU A 194 14.57 -16.62 -4.62
CA GLU A 194 15.84 -16.97 -3.98
C GLU A 194 15.90 -18.44 -3.56
N ALA A 195 14.78 -19.03 -3.12
CA ALA A 195 14.70 -20.45 -2.78
C ALA A 195 14.91 -21.33 -4.03
N GLU A 196 14.30 -20.98 -5.16
CA GLU A 196 14.53 -21.63 -6.46
C GLU A 196 16.00 -21.49 -6.90
N ARG A 197 16.57 -20.28 -6.82
CA ARG A 197 17.98 -20.01 -7.15
C ARG A 197 18.94 -20.88 -6.32
N LEU A 198 18.62 -21.08 -5.03
CA LEU A 198 19.37 -21.91 -4.11
C LEU A 198 19.02 -23.41 -4.18
N ARG A 199 18.15 -23.82 -5.12
CA ARG A 199 17.69 -25.21 -5.31
C ARG A 199 17.07 -25.82 -4.04
N LYS A 200 16.40 -25.00 -3.24
CA LYS A 200 15.60 -25.47 -2.10
C LYS A 200 14.31 -26.12 -2.60
N ARG A 201 13.73 -27.02 -1.83
CA ARG A 201 12.37 -27.51 -2.12
C ARG A 201 11.36 -26.43 -1.79
N THR A 202 10.54 -26.05 -2.76
CA THR A 202 9.50 -25.03 -2.61
C THR A 202 8.09 -25.61 -2.75
N GLY A 203 7.09 -24.84 -2.32
CA GLY A 203 5.67 -25.16 -2.52
C GLY A 203 4.76 -24.12 -1.87
N ALA A 204 3.46 -24.28 -2.09
CA ALA A 204 2.40 -23.47 -1.49
C ALA A 204 1.68 -24.24 -0.38
N VAL A 205 1.28 -23.55 0.70
CA VAL A 205 0.45 -24.13 1.77
C VAL A 205 -1.04 -23.86 1.59
N GLU A 206 -1.41 -22.85 0.80
CA GLU A 206 -2.79 -22.48 0.52
C GLU A 206 -3.13 -22.61 -0.96
N ARG A 207 -4.43 -22.68 -1.26
CA ARG A 207 -4.97 -22.52 -2.60
C ARG A 207 -5.51 -21.12 -2.81
N VAL A 208 -5.63 -20.73 -4.08
CA VAL A 208 -6.20 -19.43 -4.46
C VAL A 208 -7.61 -19.24 -3.91
N GLU A 209 -8.42 -20.30 -3.86
CA GLU A 209 -9.77 -20.26 -3.30
C GLU A 209 -9.79 -19.85 -1.83
N GLU A 210 -8.79 -20.27 -1.04
CA GLU A 210 -8.69 -19.97 0.40
C GLU A 210 -8.42 -18.49 0.66
N GLN A 211 -7.75 -17.80 -0.27
CA GLN A 211 -7.52 -16.35 -0.24
C GLN A 211 -8.72 -15.56 -0.77
N CYS A 212 -9.34 -16.06 -1.84
CA CYS A 212 -10.39 -15.32 -2.52
C CYS A 212 -11.76 -15.46 -1.85
N HIS A 213 -12.10 -16.61 -1.27
CA HIS A 213 -13.42 -16.83 -0.67
C HIS A 213 -13.72 -15.89 0.51
N PRO A 214 -12.81 -15.66 1.48
CA PRO A 214 -13.06 -14.73 2.57
C PRO A 214 -13.37 -13.32 2.08
N LEU A 215 -12.61 -12.82 1.10
CA LEU A 215 -12.81 -11.48 0.52
C LEU A 215 -14.08 -11.40 -0.32
N ASN A 216 -14.34 -12.41 -1.15
CA ASN A 216 -15.50 -12.45 -2.04
C ASN A 216 -16.81 -12.72 -1.31
N GLY A 217 -16.76 -13.29 -0.11
CA GLY A 217 -17.90 -13.55 0.77
C GLY A 217 -18.33 -12.36 1.61
N LEU A 218 -17.55 -11.27 1.63
CA LEU A 218 -17.89 -10.06 2.39
C LEU A 218 -19.18 -9.44 1.87
N ASN A 219 -20.16 -9.28 2.76
CA ASN A 219 -21.43 -8.60 2.51
C ASN A 219 -21.55 -7.33 3.38
N PHE A 220 -22.32 -6.34 2.92
CA PHE A 220 -22.61 -5.10 3.66
C PHE A 220 -23.17 -5.36 5.06
N SER A 221 -23.90 -6.46 5.27
CA SER A 221 -24.43 -6.85 6.59
C SER A 221 -23.35 -7.27 7.59
N GLN A 222 -22.16 -7.66 7.13
CA GLN A 222 -21.02 -8.03 7.99
C GLN A 222 -20.17 -6.80 8.35
N VAL A 223 -20.32 -5.68 7.64
CA VAL A 223 -19.72 -4.39 7.96
C VAL A 223 -20.67 -3.60 8.85
N ARG A 224 -20.88 -4.07 10.09
CA ARG A 224 -21.62 -3.32 11.10
C ARG A 224 -20.67 -2.30 11.72
N GLU A 225 -20.96 -1.01 11.49
CA GLU A 225 -20.38 0.14 12.19
C GLU A 225 -18.87 0.40 11.97
N ALA A 226 -18.53 0.99 10.82
CA ALA A 226 -17.58 2.10 10.89
C ALA A 226 -18.37 3.29 11.46
N SER A 227 -18.35 3.42 12.79
CA SER A 227 -18.85 4.62 13.48
C SER A 227 -18.34 5.87 12.73
N PRO A 228 -19.15 6.92 12.55
CA PRO A 228 -18.62 8.19 12.09
C PRO A 228 -17.47 8.51 13.03
N TRP A 229 -16.27 8.75 12.48
CA TRP A 229 -15.19 9.37 13.23
C TRP A 229 -15.71 10.69 13.79
N LYS A 230 -16.35 10.64 14.96
CA LYS A 230 -16.57 11.80 15.80
C LYS A 230 -15.17 12.32 16.04
N ARG A 231 -14.90 13.53 15.57
CA ARG A 231 -13.76 14.33 15.97
C ARG A 231 -13.85 14.51 17.48
N GLN A 232 -13.29 13.57 18.23
CA GLN A 232 -12.98 13.76 19.64
C GLN A 232 -11.63 14.49 19.65
N GLY A 233 -11.66 15.80 19.91
CA GLY A 233 -10.45 16.58 20.12
C GLY A 233 -10.49 18.01 19.61
N ARG A 234 -11.26 18.88 20.28
CA ARG A 234 -10.68 20.05 20.96
C ARG A 234 -11.73 20.76 21.82
N GLU A 235 -11.33 20.90 23.09
CA GLU A 235 -11.81 21.77 24.19
C GLU A 235 -13.21 21.52 24.75
#